data_AF-A0A352NGP3-F1
#
_entry.id   AF-A0A352NGP3-F1
#
_cell.length_a   1.000
_cell.length_b   1.000
_cell.length_c   1.000
_cell.angle_alpha   90.00
_cell.angle_beta   90.00
_cell.angle_gamma   90.00
#
_symmetry.space_group_name_H-M   'P 1'
#
loop_
_entity.id
_entity.type
_entity.pdbx_description
1 polymer ?
#
loop_
_entity_poly.entity_id
_entity_poly.type
_entity_poly.pdbx_seq_one_letter_code
_entity_poly.pdbx_strand_id
1 'polypeptide(L)'
;GGAVIMNAGANGSSVGALVREVLLLNFEGRLFHRTGEALNFRYRSCDLQQEPAIVVEVRFACYPREKQLIREEMERFVARRLSTQPLRLPNAGSVFKNPPGDSAGRLIEAAGLKGLRVGDAQISSLHANFIVNLGKATASDVLSLIDKTRETVLARDGVELLLEVQIIGDV
;
A
#
# COMPACT_ATOMS: atom_id res chain seq x y z
N GLY A 1 -10.11 -8.82 -4.22
CA GLY A 1 -8.83 -9.22 -4.83
C GLY A 1 -7.63 -8.51 -4.23
N GLY A 2 -7.24 -7.34 -4.74
CA GLY A 2 -5.96 -6.69 -4.39
C GLY A 2 -5.68 -6.52 -2.89
N ALA A 3 -6.69 -6.20 -2.07
CA ALA A 3 -6.53 -6.11 -0.62
C ALA A 3 -6.03 -7.41 0.02
N VAL A 4 -6.50 -8.57 -0.44
CA VAL A 4 -6.04 -9.88 0.03
C VAL A 4 -4.62 -10.16 -0.47
N ILE A 5 -4.37 -9.94 -1.76
CA ILE A 5 -3.06 -10.17 -2.40
C ILE A 5 -1.97 -9.36 -1.68
N MET A 6 -2.25 -8.11 -1.33
CA MET A 6 -1.30 -7.22 -0.65
C MET A 6 -1.37 -7.31 0.87
N ASN A 7 -2.18 -8.20 1.45
CA ASN A 7 -2.51 -8.21 2.87
C ASN A 7 -2.70 -6.78 3.42
N ALA A 8 -3.59 -6.02 2.78
CA ALA A 8 -3.80 -4.61 3.04
C ALA A 8 -4.05 -4.37 4.53
N GLY A 9 -3.37 -3.38 5.08
CA GLY A 9 -3.36 -3.14 6.51
C GLY A 9 -3.09 -1.69 6.85
N ALA A 10 -3.76 -1.23 7.89
CA ALA A 10 -3.69 0.11 8.45
C ALA A 10 -4.10 0.05 9.93
N ASN A 11 -3.67 1.04 10.72
CA ASN A 11 -4.07 1.19 12.12
C ASN A 11 -3.84 -0.07 12.98
N GLY A 12 -2.72 -0.78 12.75
CA GLY A 12 -2.35 -1.98 13.52
C GLY A 12 -3.10 -3.25 13.14
N SER A 13 -3.93 -3.22 12.10
CA SER A 13 -4.67 -4.39 11.60
C SER A 13 -4.37 -4.66 10.13
N SER A 14 -4.55 -5.91 9.70
CA SER A 14 -4.45 -6.33 8.30
C SER A 14 -5.62 -7.24 7.94
N VAL A 15 -6.02 -7.23 6.66
CA VAL A 15 -7.16 -8.04 6.19
C VAL A 15 -6.96 -9.53 6.40
N GLY A 16 -5.72 -10.04 6.26
CA GLY A 16 -5.39 -11.45 6.40
C GLY A 16 -5.77 -12.03 7.76
N ALA A 17 -5.78 -11.20 8.82
CA ALA A 17 -6.21 -11.61 10.16
C ALA A 17 -7.71 -11.97 10.24
N LEU A 18 -8.52 -11.55 9.25
CA LEU A 18 -9.95 -11.80 9.19
C LEU A 18 -10.35 -12.72 8.02
N VAL A 19 -9.43 -13.06 7.11
CA VAL A 19 -9.75 -13.92 5.95
C VAL A 19 -9.99 -15.34 6.44
N ARG A 20 -11.20 -15.86 6.22
CA ARG A 20 -11.56 -17.25 6.49
C ARG A 20 -11.32 -18.13 5.27
N GLU A 21 -11.76 -17.66 4.11
CA GLU A 21 -11.69 -18.40 2.87
C GLU A 21 -11.64 -17.44 1.68
N VAL A 22 -10.97 -17.85 0.61
CA VAL A 22 -10.98 -17.17 -0.68
C VAL A 22 -11.42 -18.14 -1.76
N LEU A 23 -12.22 -17.64 -2.70
CA LEU A 23 -12.52 -18.33 -3.95
C LEU A 23 -11.59 -17.77 -5.02
N LEU A 24 -10.92 -18.68 -5.74
CA LEU A 24 -9.92 -18.40 -6.75
C LEU A 24 -10.37 -18.96 -8.10
N LEU A 25 -10.04 -18.27 -9.17
CA LEU A 25 -10.17 -18.71 -10.56
C LEU A 25 -8.77 -18.87 -11.16
N ASN A 26 -8.38 -20.08 -11.56
CA ASN A 26 -7.13 -20.29 -12.29
C ASN A 26 -7.29 -19.98 -13.79
N PHE A 27 -6.19 -19.99 -14.54
CA PHE A 27 -6.19 -19.67 -15.97
C PHE A 27 -6.76 -20.78 -16.86
N GLU A 28 -6.97 -21.98 -16.32
CA GLU A 28 -7.76 -23.04 -16.96
C GLU A 28 -9.28 -22.83 -16.80
N GLY A 29 -9.72 -21.76 -16.13
CA GLY A 29 -11.13 -21.43 -15.95
C GLY A 29 -11.82 -22.19 -14.82
N ARG A 30 -11.05 -22.83 -13.93
CA ARG A 30 -11.56 -23.60 -12.79
C ARG A 30 -11.60 -22.77 -11.52
N LEU A 31 -12.73 -22.86 -10.82
CA LEU A 31 -12.91 -22.31 -9.48
C LEU A 31 -12.42 -23.29 -8.40
N PHE A 32 -11.73 -22.76 -7.39
CA PHE A 32 -11.27 -23.52 -6.22
C PHE A 32 -11.13 -22.64 -4.98
N HIS A 33 -11.28 -23.23 -3.79
CA HIS A 33 -11.18 -22.52 -2.52
C HIS A 33 -9.81 -22.71 -1.84
N ARG A 34 -9.39 -21.70 -1.08
CA ARG A 34 -8.28 -21.77 -0.12
C ARG A 34 -8.72 -21.18 1.22
N THR A 35 -8.32 -21.80 2.32
CA THR A 35 -8.55 -21.22 3.65
C THR A 35 -7.58 -20.07 3.91
N GLY A 36 -7.92 -19.14 4.80
CA GLY A 36 -7.05 -18.03 5.14
C GLY A 36 -5.69 -18.47 5.71
N GLU A 37 -5.68 -19.56 6.49
CA GLU A 37 -4.46 -20.14 7.06
C GLU A 37 -3.52 -20.66 5.96
N ALA A 38 -4.06 -21.20 4.87
CA ALA A 38 -3.29 -21.72 3.76
C ALA A 38 -2.60 -20.62 2.92
N LEU A 39 -2.98 -19.35 3.09
CA LEU A 39 -2.44 -18.24 2.29
C LEU A 39 -1.18 -17.61 2.89
N ASN A 40 -0.75 -18.04 4.08
CA ASN A 40 0.45 -17.58 4.79
C ASN A 40 0.65 -16.05 4.71
N PHE A 41 -0.31 -15.28 5.25
CA PHE A 41 -0.24 -13.82 5.24
C PHE A 41 0.98 -13.28 5.99
N ARG A 42 1.67 -12.32 5.36
CA ARG A 42 2.86 -11.61 5.89
C ARG A 42 2.69 -10.11 5.67
N TYR A 43 3.64 -9.29 6.15
CA TYR A 43 3.60 -7.85 5.91
C TYR A 43 3.63 -7.57 4.40
N ARG A 44 2.56 -6.93 3.91
CA ARG A 44 2.35 -6.58 2.50
C ARG A 44 2.45 -7.75 1.50
N SER A 45 2.15 -8.97 1.95
CA SER A 45 2.26 -10.17 1.10
C SER A 45 1.41 -11.34 1.58
N CYS A 46 1.12 -12.25 0.67
CA CYS A 46 0.59 -13.59 0.90
C CYS A 46 1.02 -14.49 -0.27
N ASP A 47 0.79 -15.80 -0.15
CA ASP A 47 1.27 -16.77 -1.15
C ASP A 47 0.60 -16.60 -2.53
N LEU A 48 -0.59 -16.00 -2.58
CA LEU A 48 -1.30 -15.72 -3.84
C LEU A 48 -0.57 -14.76 -4.78
N GLN A 49 0.41 -13.98 -4.29
CA GLN A 49 1.20 -13.10 -5.15
C GLN A 49 2.00 -13.86 -6.23
N GLN A 50 2.27 -15.14 -6.01
CA GLN A 50 3.05 -15.99 -6.91
C GLN A 50 2.18 -17.02 -7.65
N GLU A 51 0.87 -17.06 -7.38
CA GLU A 51 -0.03 -18.03 -7.98
C GLU A 51 -0.69 -17.47 -9.26
N PRO A 52 -0.80 -18.27 -10.35
CA PRO A 52 -1.53 -17.89 -11.56
C PRO A 52 -3.05 -18.01 -11.33
N ALA A 53 -3.58 -17.24 -10.39
CA ALA A 53 -4.97 -17.29 -9.97
C ALA A 53 -5.53 -15.90 -9.64
N ILE A 54 -6.84 -15.74 -9.88
CA ILE A 54 -7.58 -14.50 -9.65
C ILE A 54 -8.50 -14.70 -8.44
N VAL A 55 -8.41 -13.80 -7.47
CA VAL A 55 -9.33 -13.77 -6.33
C VAL A 55 -10.70 -13.23 -6.78
N VAL A 56 -11.73 -14.08 -6.70
CA VAL A 56 -13.10 -13.74 -7.11
C VAL A 56 -14.05 -13.48 -5.94
N GLU A 57 -13.88 -14.19 -4.82
CA GLU A 57 -14.66 -13.99 -3.58
C GLU A 57 -13.74 -14.08 -2.37
N VAL A 58 -14.08 -13.36 -1.30
CA VAL A 58 -13.39 -13.43 0.00
C VAL A 58 -14.44 -13.51 1.10
N ARG A 59 -14.31 -14.49 1.98
CA ARG A 59 -15.14 -14.64 3.17
C ARG A 59 -14.35 -14.23 4.39
N PHE A 60 -14.90 -13.31 5.17
CA PHE A 60 -14.30 -12.81 6.40
C PHE A 60 -14.94 -13.45 7.64
N ALA A 61 -14.12 -13.80 8.62
CA ALA A 61 -14.56 -14.15 9.97
C ALA A 61 -14.54 -12.90 10.85
N CYS A 62 -15.60 -12.10 10.76
CA CYS A 62 -15.80 -10.94 11.63
C CYS A 62 -16.28 -11.38 13.02
N TYR A 63 -16.21 -10.46 13.99
CA TYR A 63 -16.66 -10.69 15.36
C TYR A 63 -17.65 -9.58 15.77
N PRO A 64 -18.66 -9.91 16.60
CA PRO A 64 -19.67 -8.96 17.02
C PRO A 64 -19.06 -7.85 17.90
N ARG A 65 -19.47 -6.61 17.66
CA ARG A 65 -19.17 -5.44 18.48
C ARG A 65 -20.35 -4.47 18.46
N GLU A 66 -20.40 -3.60 19.45
CA GLU A 66 -21.41 -2.54 19.53
C GLU A 66 -21.33 -1.61 18.31
N LYS A 67 -22.46 -1.40 17.64
CA LYS A 67 -22.56 -0.61 16.41
C LYS A 67 -22.02 0.82 16.56
N GLN A 68 -22.28 1.45 17.71
CA GLN A 68 -21.83 2.82 17.96
C GLN A 68 -20.30 2.89 18.03
N LEU A 69 -19.66 2.01 18.80
CA LEU A 69 -18.20 1.94 18.90
C LEU A 69 -17.52 1.65 17.55
N ILE A 70 -18.12 0.79 16.72
CA ILE A 70 -17.61 0.53 15.36
C ILE A 70 -17.63 1.82 14.54
N ARG A 71 -18.76 2.56 14.58
CA ARG A 71 -18.93 3.80 13.83
C ARG A 71 -17.92 4.87 14.27
N GLU A 72 -17.79 5.09 15.57
CA GLU A 72 -16.85 6.07 16.13
C GLU A 72 -15.39 5.76 15.73
N GLU A 73 -15.02 4.48 15.74
CA GLU A 73 -13.69 4.05 15.30
C GLU A 73 -13.47 4.26 13.79
N MET A 74 -14.47 3.96 12.96
CA MET A 74 -14.43 4.23 11.52
C MET A 74 -14.27 5.73 11.24
N GLU A 75 -15.06 6.57 11.89
CA GLU A 75 -15.01 8.03 11.74
C GLU A 75 -13.66 8.59 12.14
N ARG A 76 -13.10 8.13 13.27
CA ARG A 76 -11.75 8.50 13.72
C ARG A 76 -10.69 8.13 12.68
N PHE A 77 -10.76 6.94 12.09
CA PHE A 77 -9.80 6.52 11.06
C PHE A 77 -9.94 7.32 9.77
N VAL A 78 -11.16 7.64 9.35
CA VAL A 78 -11.42 8.49 8.18
C VAL A 78 -10.88 9.90 8.42
N ALA A 79 -11.19 10.50 9.58
CA ALA A 79 -10.71 11.84 9.94
C ALA A 79 -9.18 11.90 9.97
N ARG A 80 -8.52 10.92 10.61
CA ARG A 80 -7.06 10.82 10.62
C ARG A 80 -6.51 10.69 9.20
N ARG A 81 -7.11 9.87 8.34
CA ARG A 81 -6.61 9.68 6.97
C ARG A 81 -6.74 10.97 6.15
N LEU A 82 -7.86 11.68 6.28
CA LEU A 82 -8.08 12.97 5.62
C LEU A 82 -7.09 14.05 6.06
N SER A 83 -6.69 14.06 7.34
CA SER A 83 -5.75 15.05 7.86
C SER A 83 -4.28 14.72 7.60
N THR A 84 -3.95 13.46 7.30
CA THR A 84 -2.55 13.00 7.18
C THR A 84 -2.16 12.52 5.80
N GLN A 85 -3.09 12.34 4.86
CA GLN A 85 -2.81 11.80 3.53
C GLN A 85 -3.38 12.70 2.41
N PRO A 86 -2.71 12.80 1.25
CA PRO A 86 -3.12 13.69 0.16
C PRO A 86 -4.27 13.10 -0.67
N LEU A 87 -5.39 12.75 -0.03
CA LEU A 87 -6.52 12.05 -0.66
C LEU A 87 -7.25 12.87 -1.75
N ARG A 88 -7.01 14.18 -1.82
CA ARG A 88 -7.61 15.08 -2.83
C ARG A 88 -6.88 15.07 -4.16
N LEU A 89 -5.65 14.53 -4.20
CA LEU A 89 -4.84 14.44 -5.41
C LEU A 89 -4.68 12.98 -5.83
N PRO A 90 -4.69 12.66 -7.14
CA PRO A 90 -4.44 11.30 -7.60
C PRO A 90 -3.07 10.81 -7.13
N ASN A 91 -3.02 9.61 -6.55
CA ASN A 91 -1.82 8.97 -6.03
C ASN A 91 -2.03 7.45 -5.92
N ALA A 92 -0.94 6.69 -5.78
CA ALA A 92 -0.96 5.23 -5.65
C ALA A 92 -0.84 4.73 -4.20
N GLY A 93 -1.02 5.60 -3.20
CA GLY A 93 -0.75 5.30 -1.80
C GLY A 93 0.72 5.47 -1.41
N SER A 94 1.13 4.74 -0.37
CA SER A 94 2.53 4.67 0.05
C SER A 94 3.38 4.04 -1.05
N VAL A 95 4.43 4.74 -1.46
CA VAL A 95 5.34 4.30 -2.53
C VAL A 95 6.29 3.22 -2.02
N PHE A 96 6.83 3.38 -0.82
CA PHE A 96 7.79 2.47 -0.22
C PHE A 96 7.22 1.74 0.99
N LYS A 97 7.67 0.51 1.19
CA LYS A 97 7.46 -0.26 2.43
C LYS A 97 8.20 0.42 3.57
N ASN A 98 7.70 0.28 4.80
CA ASN A 98 8.44 0.74 5.97
C ASN A 98 9.63 -0.21 6.24
N PRO A 99 10.85 0.31 6.41
CA PRO A 99 12.00 -0.49 6.83
C PRO A 99 11.87 -0.93 8.30
N PRO A 100 12.59 -1.98 8.74
CA PRO A 100 12.53 -2.44 10.13
C PRO A 100 12.88 -1.33 11.12
N GLY A 101 12.02 -1.13 12.14
CA GLY A 101 12.25 -0.16 13.22
C GLY A 101 12.01 1.30 12.85
N ASP A 102 11.56 1.60 11.63
CA ASP A 102 11.40 2.98 11.17
C ASP A 102 10.24 3.12 10.15
N SER A 103 10.03 4.32 9.61
CA SER A 103 9.04 4.58 8.56
C SER A 103 9.67 5.27 7.37
N ALA A 104 9.32 4.82 6.17
CA ALA A 104 9.80 5.42 4.93
C ALA A 104 9.42 6.90 4.85
N GLY A 105 8.20 7.26 5.27
CA GLY A 105 7.76 8.66 5.31
C GLY A 105 8.65 9.56 6.15
N ARG A 106 9.05 9.12 7.36
CA ARG A 106 9.96 9.88 8.22
C ARG A 106 11.35 10.05 7.58
N LEU A 107 11.90 8.99 6.99
CA LEU A 107 13.21 9.04 6.32
C LEU A 107 13.19 10.01 5.14
N ILE A 108 12.18 9.94 4.28
CA ILE A 108 12.03 10.80 3.11
C ILE A 108 11.83 12.27 3.53
N GLU A 109 11.05 12.51 4.59
CA GLU A 109 10.87 13.84 5.15
C GLU A 109 12.16 14.39 5.77
N ALA A 110 12.88 13.58 6.54
CA ALA A 110 14.15 13.97 7.14
C ALA A 110 15.19 14.31 6.06
N ALA A 111 15.18 13.57 4.94
CA ALA A 111 15.98 13.83 3.75
C ALA A 111 15.60 15.13 3.00
N GLY A 112 14.54 15.83 3.43
CA GLY A 112 14.14 17.12 2.86
C GLY A 112 13.44 17.01 1.51
N LEU A 113 12.88 15.85 1.18
CA LEU A 113 12.33 15.57 -0.15
C LEU A 113 10.85 15.95 -0.32
N LYS A 114 10.16 16.36 0.74
CA LYS A 114 8.78 16.87 0.63
C LYS A 114 8.71 18.03 -0.36
N GLY A 115 7.76 17.96 -1.29
CA GLY A 115 7.56 18.97 -2.33
C GLY A 115 8.48 18.84 -3.55
N LEU A 116 9.48 17.94 -3.53
CA LEU A 116 10.32 17.66 -4.70
C LEU A 116 9.44 17.25 -5.88
N ARG A 117 9.70 17.83 -7.05
CA ARG A 117 8.87 17.69 -8.25
C ARG A 117 9.71 17.29 -9.45
N VAL A 118 9.17 16.39 -10.28
CA VAL A 118 9.66 16.06 -11.63
C VAL A 118 8.43 16.05 -12.54
N GLY A 119 8.45 16.84 -13.62
CA GLY A 119 7.27 17.03 -14.46
C GLY A 119 6.06 17.45 -13.62
N ASP A 120 4.97 16.69 -13.72
CA ASP A 120 3.75 16.87 -12.91
C ASP A 120 3.62 15.91 -11.72
N ALA A 121 4.63 15.08 -11.46
CA ALA A 121 4.72 14.26 -10.24
C ALA A 121 5.39 15.05 -9.12
N GLN A 122 4.89 14.93 -7.90
CA GLN A 122 5.48 15.58 -6.73
C GLN A 122 5.44 14.67 -5.50
N ILE A 123 6.51 14.65 -4.70
CA ILE A 123 6.46 14.08 -3.35
C ILE A 123 5.57 14.96 -2.49
N SER A 124 4.50 14.40 -1.94
CA SER A 124 3.48 15.15 -1.21
C SER A 124 4.08 15.94 -0.05
N SER A 125 3.72 17.22 0.04
CA SER A 125 4.04 18.08 1.19
C SER A 125 3.36 17.62 2.48
N LEU A 126 2.23 16.91 2.37
CA LEU A 126 1.48 16.39 3.51
C LEU A 126 2.08 15.09 4.04
N HIS A 127 2.39 14.13 3.16
CA HIS A 127 2.93 12.82 3.54
C HIS A 127 4.07 12.39 2.60
N ALA A 128 5.30 12.37 3.09
CA ALA A 128 6.48 12.21 2.24
C ALA A 128 6.59 10.84 1.52
N ASN A 129 5.95 9.79 2.03
CA ASN A 129 5.89 8.50 1.34
C ASN A 129 4.85 8.43 0.20
N PHE A 130 4.23 9.55 -0.19
CA PHE A 130 3.23 9.60 -1.26
C PHE A 130 3.76 10.47 -2.39
N ILE A 131 3.68 9.96 -3.62
CA ILE A 131 3.86 10.76 -4.83
C ILE A 131 2.47 11.09 -5.38
N VAL A 132 2.19 12.39 -5.54
CA VAL A 132 0.94 12.91 -6.08
C VAL A 132 1.11 13.32 -7.52
N ASN A 133 0.07 13.11 -8.32
CA ASN A 133 -0.05 13.66 -9.67
C ASN A 133 -0.76 15.02 -9.59
N LEU A 134 -0.09 16.08 -10.03
CA LEU A 134 -0.63 17.44 -10.04
C LEU A 134 -1.50 17.75 -11.28
N GLY A 135 -1.62 16.81 -12.22
CA GLY A 135 -2.48 16.90 -13.39
C GLY A 135 -2.06 15.94 -14.50
N LYS A 136 -0.83 16.10 -15.01
CA LYS A 136 -0.33 15.38 -16.19
C LYS A 136 0.92 14.55 -15.92
N ALA A 137 1.10 14.07 -14.69
CA ALA A 137 2.27 13.26 -14.35
C ALA A 137 2.32 12.00 -15.21
N THR A 138 3.48 11.73 -15.79
CA THR A 138 3.76 10.51 -16.53
C THR A 138 4.34 9.43 -15.60
N ALA A 139 4.34 8.17 -16.04
CA ALA A 139 5.03 7.11 -15.31
C ALA A 139 6.52 7.42 -15.13
N SER A 140 7.17 7.98 -16.16
CA SER A 140 8.58 8.40 -16.12
C SER A 140 8.85 9.46 -15.05
N ASP A 141 7.93 10.42 -14.85
CA ASP A 141 8.04 11.42 -13.79
C ASP A 141 8.02 10.78 -12.39
N VAL A 142 7.11 9.82 -12.18
CA VAL A 142 6.97 9.09 -10.91
C VAL A 142 8.20 8.22 -10.65
N LEU A 143 8.67 7.48 -11.66
CA LEU A 143 9.86 6.63 -11.56
C LEU A 143 11.11 7.47 -11.24
N SER A 144 11.26 8.62 -11.89
CA SER A 144 12.36 9.55 -11.61
C SER A 144 12.36 10.04 -10.15
N LEU A 145 11.19 10.30 -9.56
CA LEU A 145 11.08 10.64 -8.15
C LEU A 145 11.36 9.45 -7.24
N ILE A 146 10.96 8.25 -7.62
CA ILE A 146 11.28 7.02 -6.89
C ILE A 146 12.80 6.84 -6.80
N ASP A 147 13.50 6.94 -7.93
CA ASP A 147 14.96 6.72 -7.98
C ASP A 147 15.70 7.77 -7.17
N LYS A 148 15.39 9.06 -7.37
CA LYS A 148 15.94 10.16 -6.56
C LYS A 148 15.72 9.95 -5.06
N THR A 149 14.55 9.44 -4.67
CA THR A 149 14.23 9.18 -3.27
C THR A 149 15.07 8.05 -2.70
N ARG A 150 15.19 6.92 -3.43
CA ARG A 150 16.02 5.78 -3.00
C ARG A 150 17.49 6.18 -2.87
N GLU A 151 18.03 6.87 -3.87
CA GLU A 151 19.42 7.34 -3.86
C GLU A 151 19.70 8.27 -2.68
N THR A 152 18.81 9.24 -2.44
CA THR A 152 19.01 10.23 -1.37
C THR A 152 18.93 9.58 0.01
N VAL A 153 17.93 8.73 0.26
CA VAL A 153 17.76 8.07 1.57
C VAL A 153 18.88 7.05 1.81
N LEU A 154 19.32 6.33 0.78
CA LEU A 154 20.47 5.43 0.90
C LEU A 154 21.75 6.20 1.22
N ALA A 155 22.04 7.29 0.50
CA ALA A 155 23.26 8.08 0.72
C ALA A 155 23.28 8.76 2.10
N ARG A 156 22.12 9.18 2.59
CA ARG A 156 21.99 9.90 3.87
C ARG A 156 21.95 8.97 5.08
N ASP A 157 21.06 7.98 5.04
CA ASP A 157 20.69 7.17 6.21
C ASP A 157 21.21 5.73 6.10
N GLY A 158 21.80 5.33 4.96
CA GLY A 158 22.25 3.95 4.71
C GLY A 158 21.12 2.95 4.56
N VAL A 159 19.87 3.42 4.41
CA VAL A 159 18.67 2.58 4.34
C VAL A 159 18.23 2.42 2.89
N GLU A 160 18.17 1.18 2.44
CA GLU A 160 17.56 0.85 1.15
C GLU A 160 16.03 0.81 1.26
N LEU A 161 15.35 1.74 0.59
CA LEU A 161 13.90 1.74 0.49
C LEU A 161 13.43 0.73 -0.57
N LEU A 162 12.53 -0.17 -0.17
CA LEU A 162 11.90 -1.16 -1.05
C LEU A 162 10.52 -0.68 -1.48
N LEU A 163 10.18 -0.86 -2.75
CA LEU A 163 8.87 -0.47 -3.29
C LEU A 163 7.72 -1.30 -2.69
N GLU A 164 6.63 -0.61 -2.38
CA GLU A 164 5.32 -1.21 -2.10
C GLU A 164 4.44 -1.20 -3.36
N VAL A 165 4.49 -0.11 -4.13
CA VAL A 165 3.81 0.00 -5.43
C VAL A 165 4.38 -1.00 -6.44
N GLN A 166 3.50 -1.54 -7.29
CA GLN A 166 3.88 -2.42 -8.38
C GLN A 166 4.00 -1.61 -9.66
N ILE A 167 5.14 -1.73 -10.35
CA ILE A 167 5.38 -1.12 -11.65
C ILE A 167 5.04 -2.17 -12.71
N ILE A 168 4.18 -1.80 -13.67
CA ILE A 168 3.72 -2.69 -14.75
C ILE A 168 3.87 -2.00 -16.11
N GLY A 169 4.08 -2.79 -17.16
CA GLY A 169 4.32 -2.31 -18.51
C GLY A 169 5.80 -2.06 -18.81
N ASP A 170 6.09 -1.78 -20.08
CA ASP A 170 7.42 -1.39 -20.52
C ASP A 170 7.66 0.10 -20.22
N VAL A 171 8.89 0.44 -19.83
CA VAL A 171 9.33 1.81 -19.52
C VAL A 171 10.12 2.36 -20.70
#